data_AF-A0A2U1FHE0-F1
#
_entry.id   AF-A0A2U1FHE0-F1
#
_cell.length_a   1.000
_cell.length_b   1.000
_cell.length_c   1.000
_cell.angle_alpha   90.00
_cell.angle_beta   90.00
_cell.angle_gamma   90.00
#
_symmetry.space_group_name_H-M   'P 1'
#
loop_
_entity.id
_entity.type
_entity.pdbx_description
1 polymer ?
#
loop_
_entity_poly.entity_id
_entity_poly.type
_entity_poly.pdbx_seq_one_letter_code
_entity_poly.pdbx_strand_id
1 'polypeptide(L)'
;MSAAIGGFIGIVGGSLKNAMCELGHSILKGLTVGLIGGAMMAAAEQDAVYLWEGVLIGVALTMGMAGLRIVVLGATFIPDTKYGALEGFAQVYRRGSVFMRNGSGITLGRHVAVKRTGNLHYDRYLLQHETGHLAQISDVGVVEFYGRIVKEYVIKPGFRASYHTPGTLEYGANYYAFQRLGYYYSGMGIRNAFP
;
A
#
# COMPACT_ATOMS: atom_id res chain seq x y z
N MET A 1 15.73 7.85 10.82
CA MET A 1 15.00 8.97 11.47
C MET A 1 13.64 9.11 10.80
N SER A 2 12.56 8.71 11.47
CA SER A 2 11.20 8.94 10.97
C SER A 2 10.86 10.41 11.23
N ALA A 3 10.37 11.14 10.23
CA ALA A 3 9.77 12.44 10.48
C ALA A 3 8.68 12.30 11.56
N ALA A 4 8.59 13.24 12.50
CA ALA A 4 7.58 13.27 13.56
C ALA A 4 6.13 13.24 13.01
N ILE A 5 5.96 13.57 11.73
CA ILE A 5 4.70 13.49 11.00
C ILE A 5 4.56 12.07 10.41
N GLY A 6 3.61 11.30 10.95
CA GLY A 6 3.21 9.98 10.45
C GLY A 6 2.76 10.02 8.97
N GLY A 7 2.51 8.88 8.34
CA GLY A 7 2.06 8.86 6.93
C GLY A 7 0.55 9.03 6.80
N PHE A 8 0.10 9.73 5.74
CA PHE A 8 -1.32 9.92 5.43
C PHE A 8 -2.08 8.59 5.26
N ILE A 9 -3.28 8.50 5.83
CA ILE A 9 -4.12 7.29 5.86
C ILE A 9 -5.44 7.42 5.10
N GLY A 10 -5.72 8.59 4.52
CA GLY A 10 -6.97 8.87 3.81
C GLY A 10 -8.01 9.59 4.68
N ILE A 11 -9.01 10.15 4.02
CA ILE A 11 -10.20 10.76 4.62
C ILE A 11 -11.45 10.32 3.87
N VAL A 12 -12.61 10.43 4.52
CA VAL A 12 -13.90 10.16 3.88
C VAL A 12 -14.11 11.16 2.72
N GLY A 13 -14.34 10.61 1.52
CA GLY A 13 -14.60 11.39 0.30
C GLY A 13 -14.03 10.78 -0.98
N GLY A 14 -14.09 11.58 -2.05
CA GLY A 14 -13.64 11.19 -3.40
C GLY A 14 -12.12 11.12 -3.57
N SER A 15 -11.70 10.58 -4.71
CA SER A 15 -10.29 10.40 -5.08
C SER A 15 -9.51 11.71 -5.16
N LEU A 16 -10.11 12.75 -5.76
CA LEU A 16 -9.47 14.07 -5.90
C LEU A 16 -9.20 14.69 -4.53
N LYS A 17 -10.19 14.65 -3.63
CA LYS A 17 -10.06 15.17 -2.26
C LYS A 17 -8.93 14.45 -1.52
N ASN A 18 -8.90 13.12 -1.58
CA ASN A 18 -7.85 12.34 -0.94
C ASN A 18 -6.47 12.57 -1.53
N ALA A 19 -6.36 12.73 -2.86
CA ALA A 19 -5.10 13.05 -3.52
C ALA A 19 -4.57 14.42 -3.07
N MET A 20 -5.42 15.44 -3.03
CA MET A 20 -5.05 16.78 -2.55
C MET A 20 -4.63 16.77 -1.07
N CYS A 21 -5.35 16.06 -0.22
CA CYS A 21 -4.96 15.90 1.18
C CYS A 21 -3.65 15.13 1.34
N GLU A 22 -3.40 14.11 0.52
CA GLU A 22 -2.14 13.37 0.52
C GLU A 22 -0.95 14.26 0.09
N LEU A 23 -1.15 15.11 -0.92
CA LEU A 23 -0.14 16.09 -1.35
C LEU A 23 0.12 17.14 -0.27
N GLY A 24 -0.94 17.73 0.32
CA GLY A 24 -0.82 18.69 1.42
C GLY A 24 -0.10 18.11 2.64
N HIS A 25 -0.45 16.89 3.03
CA HIS A 25 0.25 16.15 4.09
C HIS A 25 1.74 15.93 3.75
N SER A 26 2.03 15.65 2.49
CA SER A 26 3.40 15.43 2.02
C SER A 26 4.22 16.72 1.99
N ILE A 27 3.61 17.87 1.68
CA ILE A 27 4.23 19.19 1.82
C ILE A 27 4.63 19.43 3.27
N LEU A 28 3.69 19.27 4.22
CA LEU A 28 3.98 19.45 5.66
C LEU A 28 5.12 18.55 6.14
N LYS A 29 5.12 17.29 5.70
CA LYS A 29 6.21 16.36 5.99
C LYS A 29 7.53 16.79 5.36
N GLY A 30 7.49 17.29 4.13
CA GLY A 30 8.65 17.79 3.38
C GLY A 30 9.27 19.02 4.03
N LEU A 31 8.45 19.98 4.47
CA LEU A 31 8.91 21.14 5.26
C LEU A 31 9.65 20.67 6.52
N THR A 32 9.10 19.70 7.24
CA THR A 32 9.70 19.19 8.49
C THR A 32 11.02 18.48 8.25
N VAL A 33 11.07 17.52 7.31
CA VAL A 33 12.30 16.78 6.99
C VAL A 33 13.35 17.71 6.40
N GLY A 34 12.92 18.61 5.52
CA GLY A 34 13.77 19.58 4.87
C GLY A 34 14.38 20.59 5.83
N LEU A 35 13.62 21.07 6.82
CA LEU A 35 14.14 21.97 7.85
C LEU A 35 15.17 21.26 8.74
N ILE A 36 14.93 19.99 9.12
CA ILE A 36 15.91 19.21 9.89
C ILE A 36 17.20 19.00 9.09
N GLY A 37 17.09 18.55 7.84
CA GLY A 37 18.26 18.34 6.97
C GLY A 37 18.99 19.64 6.66
N GLY A 38 18.25 20.72 6.41
CA GLY A 38 18.79 22.05 6.15
C GLY A 38 19.48 22.65 7.37
N ALA A 39 18.97 22.41 8.58
CA ALA A 39 19.61 22.86 9.82
C ALA A 39 20.94 22.15 10.07
N MET A 40 21.02 20.86 9.76
CA MET A 40 22.27 20.11 9.82
C MET A 40 23.30 20.66 8.83
N MET A 41 22.89 20.94 7.59
CA MET A 41 23.79 21.50 6.57
C MET A 41 24.18 22.95 6.90
N ALA A 42 23.24 23.77 7.37
CA ALA A 42 23.53 25.14 7.80
C ALA A 42 24.52 25.20 8.96
N ALA A 43 24.44 24.25 9.92
CA ALA A 43 25.40 24.16 11.00
C ALA A 43 26.79 23.69 10.52
N ALA A 44 26.84 22.79 9.55
CA ALA A 44 28.10 22.28 8.99
C ALA A 44 28.83 23.33 8.15
N GLU A 45 28.09 24.04 7.29
CA GLU A 45 28.63 25.04 6.36
C GLU A 45 28.61 26.47 6.93
N GLN A 46 28.08 26.65 8.14
CA GLN A 46 27.90 27.95 8.81
C GLN A 46 27.11 28.98 7.99
N ASP A 47 26.21 28.53 7.11
CA ASP A 47 25.38 29.37 6.26
C ASP A 47 23.89 29.02 6.40
N ALA A 48 23.09 30.03 6.75
CA ALA A 48 21.65 29.89 6.91
C ALA A 48 20.90 29.62 5.58
N VAL A 49 21.51 29.86 4.41
CA VAL A 49 20.91 29.56 3.10
C VAL A 49 20.48 28.09 3.00
N TYR A 50 21.25 27.18 3.61
CA TYR A 50 20.98 25.74 3.57
C TYR A 50 19.72 25.34 4.33
N LEU A 51 19.19 26.19 5.24
CA LEU A 51 17.87 25.97 5.83
C LEU A 51 16.79 26.03 4.76
N TRP A 52 16.85 27.03 3.89
CA TRP A 52 15.87 27.21 2.82
C TRP A 52 16.01 26.16 1.72
N GLU A 53 17.25 25.86 1.31
CA GLU A 53 17.50 24.79 0.34
C GLU A 53 17.04 23.43 0.86
N GLY A 54 17.31 23.12 2.14
CA GLY A 54 16.84 21.90 2.78
C GLY A 54 15.32 21.79 2.75
N VAL A 55 14.61 22.87 3.09
CA VAL A 55 13.14 22.94 3.02
C VAL A 55 12.63 22.69 1.61
N LEU A 56 13.19 23.37 0.61
CA LEU A 56 12.80 23.21 -0.80
C LEU A 56 13.00 21.78 -1.30
N ILE A 57 14.17 21.19 -1.03
CA ILE A 57 14.50 19.81 -1.39
C ILE A 57 13.56 18.83 -0.67
N GLY A 58 13.33 19.04 0.63
CA GLY A 58 12.44 18.22 1.44
C GLY A 58 11.02 18.19 0.90
N VAL A 59 10.44 19.35 0.58
CA VAL A 59 9.11 19.47 -0.05
C VAL A 59 9.09 18.82 -1.43
N ALA A 60 10.08 19.11 -2.28
CA ALA A 60 10.12 18.57 -3.64
C ALA A 60 10.16 17.03 -3.65
N LEU A 61 11.01 16.43 -2.81
CA LEU A 61 11.13 14.99 -2.71
C LEU A 61 9.86 14.33 -2.16
N THR A 62 9.27 14.87 -1.08
CA THR A 62 8.05 14.26 -0.52
C THR A 62 6.84 14.43 -1.43
N MET A 63 6.69 15.59 -2.09
CA MET A 63 5.66 15.80 -3.10
C MET A 63 5.85 14.89 -4.30
N GLY A 64 7.08 14.77 -4.81
CA GLY A 64 7.40 13.88 -5.93
C GLY A 64 7.05 12.43 -5.62
N MET A 65 7.44 11.94 -4.43
CA MET A 65 7.11 10.58 -3.99
C MET A 65 5.61 10.37 -3.76
N ALA A 66 4.89 11.38 -3.25
CA ALA A 66 3.45 11.32 -3.07
C ALA A 66 2.71 11.30 -4.42
N GLY A 67 3.11 12.17 -5.35
CA GLY A 67 2.59 12.20 -6.71
C GLY A 67 2.83 10.87 -7.43
N LEU A 68 4.06 10.35 -7.38
CA LEU A 68 4.40 9.05 -7.96
C LEU A 68 3.54 7.93 -7.35
N ARG A 69 3.35 7.92 -6.03
CA ARG A 69 2.52 6.92 -5.37
C ARG A 69 1.04 7.02 -5.79
N ILE A 70 0.50 8.23 -5.91
CA ILE A 70 -0.87 8.46 -6.41
C ILE A 70 -0.99 7.96 -7.85
N VAL A 71 0.01 8.22 -8.69
CA VAL A 71 0.04 7.77 -10.10
C VAL A 71 0.12 6.25 -10.19
N VAL A 72 0.96 5.59 -9.40
CA VAL A 72 1.23 4.15 -9.49
C VAL A 72 0.16 3.31 -8.77
N LEU A 73 -0.31 3.76 -7.60
CA LEU A 73 -1.21 2.98 -6.73
C LEU A 73 -2.61 3.59 -6.60
N GLY A 74 -2.83 4.79 -7.11
CA GLY A 74 -4.08 5.53 -6.93
C GLY A 74 -4.13 6.34 -5.64
N ALA A 75 -5.17 7.19 -5.56
CA ALA A 75 -5.45 7.99 -4.38
C ALA A 75 -5.82 7.09 -3.17
N THR A 76 -5.40 7.54 -1.98
CA THR A 76 -5.77 6.90 -0.72
C THR A 76 -7.29 6.97 -0.49
N PHE A 77 -7.87 6.01 0.23
CA PHE A 77 -9.28 6.08 0.66
C PHE A 77 -9.49 5.32 1.97
N ILE A 78 -10.57 5.65 2.67
CA ILE A 78 -11.06 4.86 3.81
C ILE A 78 -12.13 3.89 3.28
N PRO A 79 -11.99 2.57 3.48
CA PRO A 79 -13.00 1.61 3.04
C PRO A 79 -14.32 1.77 3.79
N ASP A 80 -15.43 1.62 3.06
CA ASP A 80 -16.80 1.79 3.58
C ASP A 80 -17.19 0.72 4.62
N THR A 81 -16.46 -0.39 4.66
CA THR A 81 -16.60 -1.43 5.68
C THR A 81 -15.23 -1.64 6.32
N LYS A 82 -15.16 -1.61 7.66
CA LYS A 82 -13.93 -1.99 8.38
C LYS A 82 -13.73 -3.50 8.17
N TYR A 83 -12.70 -3.86 7.42
CA TYR A 83 -12.46 -5.23 6.97
C TYR A 83 -11.79 -6.13 8.02
N GLY A 84 -12.13 -5.95 9.31
CA GLY A 84 -11.63 -6.75 10.44
C GLY A 84 -10.42 -6.14 11.17
N ALA A 85 -9.85 -6.91 12.11
CA ALA A 85 -8.89 -6.55 13.17
C ALA A 85 -7.50 -6.05 12.68
N LEU A 86 -7.50 -4.98 11.90
CA LEU A 86 -6.34 -4.52 11.15
C LEU A 86 -6.08 -3.02 11.33
N GLU A 87 -6.75 -2.40 12.32
CA GLU A 87 -6.31 -1.11 12.85
C GLU A 87 -4.86 -1.20 13.39
N GLY A 88 -4.35 -2.41 13.69
CA GLY A 88 -3.01 -2.67 14.19
C GLY A 88 -1.84 -2.60 13.18
N PHE A 89 -2.08 -2.68 11.87
CA PHE A 89 -0.98 -2.72 10.87
C PHE A 89 -0.69 -1.36 10.20
N ALA A 90 -1.33 -0.27 10.64
CA ALA A 90 -1.15 1.09 10.10
C ALA A 90 -1.25 1.17 8.56
N GLN A 91 -2.12 0.34 7.98
CA GLN A 91 -2.27 0.15 6.55
C GLN A 91 -2.94 1.32 5.85
N VAL A 92 -2.64 1.47 4.55
CA VAL A 92 -3.15 2.56 3.72
C VAL A 92 -3.77 2.00 2.45
N TYR A 93 -5.10 2.06 2.38
CA TYR A 93 -5.86 1.58 1.22
C TYR A 93 -5.83 2.58 0.07
N ARG A 94 -5.65 2.09 -1.14
CA ARG A 94 -5.55 2.89 -2.37
C ARG A 94 -6.44 2.34 -3.47
N ARG A 95 -7.00 3.24 -4.27
CA ARG A 95 -8.03 2.92 -5.27
C ARG A 95 -7.52 2.17 -6.51
N GLY A 96 -6.22 1.88 -6.58
CA GLY A 96 -5.57 1.41 -7.79
C GLY A 96 -5.39 2.52 -8.82
N SER A 97 -4.34 2.42 -9.64
CA SER A 97 -4.07 3.38 -10.70
C SER A 97 -4.89 3.11 -11.96
N VAL A 98 -4.74 3.98 -12.97
CA VAL A 98 -5.27 3.75 -14.32
C VAL A 98 -4.51 2.66 -15.06
N PHE A 99 -3.28 2.35 -14.65
CA PHE A 99 -2.44 1.31 -15.25
C PHE A 99 -2.80 -0.10 -14.73
N MET A 100 -3.57 -0.18 -13.64
CA MET A 100 -4.06 -1.43 -13.08
C MET A 100 -5.33 -1.87 -13.81
N ARG A 101 -5.36 -3.14 -14.26
CA ARG A 101 -6.57 -3.76 -14.80
C ARG A 101 -7.63 -3.88 -13.71
N ASN A 102 -8.90 -3.66 -14.05
CA ASN A 102 -9.99 -3.89 -13.10
C ASN A 102 -9.94 -5.32 -12.55
N GLY A 103 -10.03 -5.44 -11.24
CA GLY A 103 -9.94 -6.70 -10.51
C GLY A 103 -8.53 -7.17 -10.19
N SER A 104 -7.54 -6.28 -10.30
CA SER A 104 -6.18 -6.49 -9.80
C SER A 104 -5.94 -5.76 -8.47
N GLY A 105 -5.09 -6.36 -7.65
CA GLY A 105 -4.59 -5.80 -6.41
C GLY A 105 -3.07 -5.85 -6.36
N ILE A 106 -2.47 -4.95 -5.60
CA ILE A 106 -1.04 -4.94 -5.30
C ILE A 106 -0.87 -4.48 -3.84
N THR A 107 -0.04 -5.22 -3.10
CA THR A 107 0.42 -4.83 -1.77
C THR A 107 1.88 -4.39 -1.83
N LEU A 108 2.13 -3.11 -1.49
CA LEU A 108 3.47 -2.54 -1.40
C LEU A 108 3.78 -2.00 0.00
N GLY A 109 4.53 -2.79 0.79
CA GLY A 109 4.82 -2.44 2.19
C GLY A 109 3.50 -2.34 2.96
N ARG A 110 3.16 -1.14 3.46
CA ARG A 110 1.89 -0.88 4.16
C ARG A 110 0.72 -0.45 3.26
N HIS A 111 0.95 -0.34 1.95
CA HIS A 111 -0.06 0.14 1.00
C HIS A 111 -0.76 -1.03 0.33
N VAL A 112 -2.09 -1.04 0.41
CA VAL A 112 -2.94 -2.01 -0.29
C VAL A 112 -3.69 -1.28 -1.39
N ALA A 113 -3.34 -1.54 -2.65
CA ALA A 113 -3.97 -0.92 -3.81
C ALA A 113 -4.86 -1.92 -4.52
N VAL A 114 -6.14 -1.61 -4.69
CA VAL A 114 -7.10 -2.49 -5.38
C VAL A 114 -7.89 -1.71 -6.40
N LYS A 115 -7.88 -2.16 -7.66
CA LYS A 115 -8.73 -1.62 -8.72
C LYS A 115 -10.07 -2.36 -8.74
N ARG A 116 -11.10 -1.71 -8.21
CA ARG A 116 -12.45 -2.28 -8.07
C ARG A 116 -13.08 -2.62 -9.43
N THR A 117 -13.83 -3.72 -9.46
CA THR A 117 -14.58 -4.23 -10.61
C THR A 117 -16.04 -3.78 -10.63
N GLY A 118 -16.57 -3.35 -9.47
CA GLY A 118 -18.00 -3.10 -9.28
C GLY A 118 -18.77 -4.34 -8.78
N ASN A 119 -18.14 -5.51 -8.74
CA ASN A 119 -18.70 -6.68 -8.07
C ASN A 119 -18.33 -6.62 -6.58
N LEU A 120 -19.33 -6.36 -5.73
CA LEU A 120 -19.13 -6.18 -4.29
C LEU A 120 -18.40 -7.35 -3.63
N HIS A 121 -18.77 -8.59 -3.97
CA HIS A 121 -18.19 -9.77 -3.33
C HIS A 121 -16.75 -10.01 -3.79
N TYR A 122 -16.47 -9.80 -5.07
CA TYR A 122 -15.12 -9.92 -5.62
C TYR A 122 -14.21 -8.80 -5.10
N ASP A 123 -14.69 -7.56 -5.07
CA ASP A 123 -13.92 -6.42 -4.57
C ASP A 123 -13.60 -6.56 -3.07
N ARG A 124 -14.52 -7.12 -2.28
CA ARG A 124 -14.28 -7.49 -0.87
C ARG A 124 -13.23 -8.58 -0.74
N TYR A 125 -13.35 -9.64 -1.55
CA TYR A 125 -12.37 -10.72 -1.58
C TYR A 125 -10.98 -10.21 -1.94
N LEU A 126 -10.86 -9.44 -3.02
CA LEU A 126 -9.59 -8.92 -3.50
C LEU A 126 -8.91 -8.03 -2.46
N LEU A 127 -9.68 -7.18 -1.79
CA LEU A 127 -9.16 -6.33 -0.73
C LEU A 127 -8.70 -7.14 0.49
N GLN A 128 -9.39 -8.23 0.85
CA GLN A 128 -8.94 -9.15 1.91
C GLN A 128 -7.73 -9.99 1.49
N HIS A 129 -7.64 -10.39 0.24
CA HIS A 129 -6.50 -11.10 -0.32
C HIS A 129 -5.23 -10.23 -0.20
N GLU A 130 -5.28 -8.98 -0.68
CA GLU A 130 -4.15 -8.05 -0.53
C GLU A 130 -3.82 -7.74 0.93
N THR A 131 -4.83 -7.72 1.79
CA THR A 131 -4.63 -7.58 3.23
C THR A 131 -3.91 -8.79 3.83
N GLY A 132 -4.15 -10.00 3.31
CA GLY A 132 -3.39 -11.19 3.66
C GLY A 132 -1.90 -11.05 3.35
N HIS A 133 -1.55 -10.45 2.21
CA HIS A 133 -0.16 -10.11 1.89
C HIS A 133 0.45 -9.11 2.86
N LEU A 134 -0.32 -8.15 3.34
CA LEU A 134 0.17 -7.22 4.36
C LEU A 134 0.51 -7.94 5.68
N ALA A 135 -0.34 -8.87 6.12
CA ALA A 135 -0.06 -9.69 7.29
C ALA A 135 1.21 -10.52 7.09
N GLN A 136 1.34 -11.17 5.92
CA GLN A 136 2.55 -11.93 5.56
C GLN A 136 3.81 -11.06 5.58
N ILE A 137 3.77 -9.84 5.05
CA ILE A 137 4.89 -8.88 5.10
C ILE A 137 5.25 -8.53 6.55
N SER A 138 4.25 -8.36 7.42
CA SER A 138 4.51 -8.08 8.84
C SER A 138 5.18 -9.26 9.55
N ASP A 139 4.90 -10.49 9.12
CA ASP A 139 5.42 -11.70 9.75
C ASP A 139 6.84 -12.04 9.28
N VAL A 140 7.10 -11.98 7.97
CA VAL A 140 8.40 -12.41 7.38
C VAL A 140 9.30 -11.25 6.97
N GLY A 141 8.78 -10.02 6.96
CA GLY A 141 9.50 -8.84 6.50
C GLY A 141 9.45 -8.64 4.97
N VAL A 142 9.68 -7.40 4.56
CA VAL A 142 9.48 -6.93 3.17
C VAL A 142 10.40 -7.64 2.17
N VAL A 143 11.67 -7.84 2.51
CA VAL A 143 12.66 -8.43 1.60
C VAL A 143 12.38 -9.90 1.35
N GLU A 144 12.11 -10.66 2.42
CA GLU A 144 11.79 -12.08 2.31
C GLU A 144 10.47 -12.30 1.55
N PHE A 145 9.45 -11.48 1.84
CA PHE A 145 8.17 -11.55 1.14
C PHE A 145 8.32 -11.40 -0.37
N TYR A 146 8.98 -10.34 -0.86
CA TYR A 146 9.14 -10.16 -2.31
C TYR A 146 10.08 -11.18 -2.93
N GLY A 147 11.13 -11.61 -2.22
CA GLY A 147 12.01 -12.69 -2.68
C GLY A 147 11.23 -13.99 -2.89
N ARG A 148 10.30 -14.31 -1.98
CA ARG A 148 9.39 -15.44 -2.10
C ARG A 148 8.39 -15.29 -3.25
N ILE A 149 7.74 -14.12 -3.41
CA ILE A 149 6.84 -13.87 -4.55
C ILE A 149 7.56 -14.12 -5.88
N VAL A 150 8.76 -13.56 -6.05
CA VAL A 150 9.57 -13.77 -7.27
C VAL A 150 9.89 -15.25 -7.45
N LYS A 151 10.31 -15.95 -6.40
CA LYS A 151 10.59 -17.39 -6.46
C LYS A 151 9.35 -18.21 -6.83
N GLU A 152 8.21 -17.94 -6.20
CA GLU A 152 6.96 -18.67 -6.39
C GLU A 152 6.37 -18.42 -7.79
N TYR A 153 6.50 -17.20 -8.32
CA TYR A 153 5.99 -16.83 -9.64
C TYR A 153 6.88 -17.28 -10.79
N VAL A 154 8.21 -17.16 -10.63
CA VAL A 154 9.18 -17.33 -11.73
C VAL A 154 9.81 -18.72 -11.72
N ILE A 155 10.00 -19.33 -10.54
CA ILE A 155 10.73 -20.60 -10.42
C ILE A 155 9.75 -21.76 -10.32
N LYS A 156 9.08 -21.95 -9.18
CA LYS A 156 8.00 -22.94 -8.97
C LYS A 156 7.17 -22.48 -7.76
N PRO A 157 5.83 -22.64 -7.78
CA PRO A 157 5.04 -23.45 -8.72
C PRO A 157 4.62 -22.71 -10.01
N GLY A 158 4.94 -21.42 -10.13
CA GLY A 158 4.51 -20.56 -11.24
C GLY A 158 3.27 -19.74 -10.88
N PHE A 159 3.11 -18.56 -11.49
CA PHE A 159 2.09 -17.56 -11.14
C PHE A 159 0.70 -18.17 -10.85
N ARG A 160 0.07 -18.85 -11.80
CA ARG A 160 -1.30 -19.39 -11.61
C ARG A 160 -1.36 -20.52 -10.58
N ALA A 161 -0.35 -21.38 -10.56
CA ALA A 161 -0.32 -22.52 -9.64
C ALA A 161 -0.10 -22.06 -8.20
N SER A 162 0.56 -20.93 -7.99
CA SER A 162 0.81 -20.39 -6.65
C SER A 162 -0.50 -20.09 -5.91
N TYR A 163 -1.58 -19.70 -6.58
CA TYR A 163 -2.89 -19.48 -5.95
C TYR A 163 -3.57 -20.73 -5.39
N HIS A 164 -3.09 -21.92 -5.78
CA HIS A 164 -3.71 -23.21 -5.44
C HIS A 164 -2.75 -24.19 -4.75
N THR A 165 -1.50 -23.78 -4.52
CA THR A 165 -0.48 -24.66 -3.93
C THR A 165 -0.32 -24.32 -2.44
N PRO A 166 -0.66 -25.23 -1.51
CA PRO A 166 -0.44 -25.00 -0.09
C PRO A 166 1.01 -24.60 0.22
N GLY A 167 1.17 -23.59 1.07
CA GLY A 167 2.48 -23.07 1.49
C GLY A 167 3.01 -21.87 0.69
N THR A 168 2.39 -21.51 -0.44
CA THR A 168 2.71 -20.28 -1.17
C THR A 168 2.07 -19.06 -0.51
N LEU A 169 2.59 -17.88 -0.83
CA LEU A 169 2.05 -16.60 -0.35
C LEU A 169 0.66 -16.33 -0.91
N GLU A 170 0.42 -16.61 -2.19
CA GLU A 170 -0.90 -16.45 -2.84
C GLU A 170 -1.97 -17.36 -2.25
N TYR A 171 -1.63 -18.63 -1.97
CA TYR A 171 -2.53 -19.56 -1.31
C TYR A 171 -2.84 -19.08 0.12
N GLY A 172 -1.82 -18.63 0.85
CA GLY A 172 -2.00 -18.06 2.19
C GLY A 172 -2.89 -16.81 2.20
N ALA A 173 -2.75 -15.93 1.20
CA ALA A 173 -3.58 -14.74 1.05
C ALA A 173 -5.04 -15.09 0.70
N ASN A 174 -5.26 -16.09 -0.16
CA ASN A 174 -6.58 -16.66 -0.43
C ASN A 174 -7.21 -17.24 0.84
N TYR A 175 -6.44 -17.98 1.63
CA TYR A 175 -6.91 -18.60 2.86
C TYR A 175 -7.27 -17.54 3.91
N TYR A 176 -6.44 -16.51 4.02
CA TYR A 176 -6.69 -15.36 4.87
C TYR A 176 -8.02 -14.65 4.51
N ALA A 177 -8.28 -14.46 3.22
CA ALA A 177 -9.54 -13.89 2.74
C ALA A 177 -10.73 -14.82 3.04
N PHE A 178 -10.57 -16.13 2.81
CA PHE A 178 -11.58 -17.14 3.11
C PHE A 178 -11.98 -17.14 4.59
N GLN A 179 -11.00 -17.14 5.51
CA GLN A 179 -11.26 -17.12 6.95
C GLN A 179 -12.10 -15.92 7.42
N ARG A 180 -12.03 -14.79 6.70
CA ARG A 180 -12.76 -13.55 7.05
C ARG A 180 -14.10 -13.43 6.38
N LEU A 181 -14.23 -13.94 5.18
CA LEU A 181 -15.43 -13.77 4.36
C LEU A 181 -16.33 -15.01 4.36
N GLY A 182 -15.80 -16.17 4.76
CA GLY A 182 -16.46 -17.47 4.60
C GLY A 182 -16.49 -17.98 3.16
N TYR A 183 -15.84 -17.25 2.24
CA TYR A 183 -15.77 -17.59 0.83
C TYR A 183 -14.47 -17.10 0.18
N TYR A 184 -14.10 -17.71 -0.95
CA TYR A 184 -13.01 -17.24 -1.80
C TYR A 184 -13.43 -17.26 -3.29
N TYR A 185 -12.70 -16.53 -4.13
CA TYR A 185 -12.93 -16.52 -5.57
C TYR A 185 -11.91 -17.38 -6.31
N SER A 186 -12.39 -18.30 -7.15
CA SER A 186 -11.55 -19.14 -8.03
C SER A 186 -12.15 -19.17 -9.43
N GLY A 187 -11.34 -18.85 -10.45
CA GLY A 187 -11.68 -18.96 -11.86
C GLY A 187 -12.76 -17.99 -12.36
N MET A 188 -13.98 -18.06 -11.81
CA MET A 188 -15.18 -17.33 -12.25
C MET A 188 -16.31 -17.22 -11.20
N GLY A 189 -16.11 -17.56 -9.92
CA GLY A 189 -17.20 -17.47 -8.93
C GLY A 189 -16.81 -17.64 -7.47
N ILE A 190 -17.79 -17.42 -6.58
CA ILE A 190 -17.71 -17.62 -5.14
C ILE A 190 -17.65 -19.11 -4.83
N ARG A 191 -16.76 -19.52 -3.93
CA ARG A 191 -16.72 -20.87 -3.36
C ARG A 191 -16.70 -20.81 -1.84
N ASN A 192 -17.43 -21.72 -1.20
CA ASN A 192 -17.64 -21.76 0.26
C ASN A 192 -16.76 -22.82 0.96
N ALA A 193 -15.92 -23.54 0.22
CA ALA A 193 -14.97 -24.51 0.76
C ALA A 193 -13.58 -24.18 0.22
N PHE A 194 -12.58 -24.12 1.09
CA PHE A 194 -11.21 -23.81 0.70
C PHE A 194 -10.46 -25.09 0.29
N PRO A 195 -9.77 -25.10 -0.87
CA PRO A 195 -9.05 -26.27 -1.38
C PRO A 195 -7.75 -26.56 -0.64
#